data_AF-A0A969XG03-F1
#
_entry.id   AF-A0A969XG03-F1
#
_cell.length_a   1.000
_cell.length_b   1.000
_cell.length_c   1.000
_cell.angle_alpha   90.00
_cell.angle_beta   90.00
_cell.angle_gamma   90.00
#
_symmetry.space_group_name_H-M   'P 1'
#
loop_
_entity.id
_entity.type
_entity.pdbx_description
1 polymer ?
#
loop_
_entity_poly.entity_id
_entity_poly.type
_entity_poly.pdbx_seq_one_letter_code
_entity_poly.pdbx_strand_id
1 'polypeptide(L)'
;MIRLFLYIFVASALVTCGDAPLLVTPLPNGYTFHSNGGEFGNIKNSDGLRLADYFGIRNDGRETWCTDFSWKDDIVICRLVEYDHHGLDASRTEFFVLDTATSKITVFPNQASVQNFWLARFNSFLPQLKQRHPSTKQN
;
A
#
# COMPACT_ATOMS: atom_id res chain seq x y z
N MET A 1 28.72 38.65 8.61
CA MET A 1 28.24 37.68 7.58
C MET A 1 27.69 36.37 8.19
N ILE A 2 27.04 36.40 9.36
CA ILE A 2 26.52 35.19 10.04
C ILE A 2 24.97 35.12 10.01
N ARG A 3 24.29 36.23 9.70
CA ARG A 3 22.82 36.32 9.75
C ARG A 3 22.09 35.81 8.50
N LEU A 4 22.77 35.66 7.36
CA LEU A 4 22.13 35.23 6.10
C LEU A 4 21.94 33.70 6.00
N PHE A 5 22.76 32.92 6.69
CA PHE A 5 22.68 31.45 6.68
C PHE A 5 21.57 30.89 7.59
N LEU A 6 21.13 31.64 8.61
CA LEU A 6 20.04 31.19 9.49
C LEU A 6 18.68 31.20 8.78
N TYR A 7 18.45 32.14 7.85
CA TYR A 7 17.16 32.23 7.15
C TYR A 7 16.95 31.14 6.10
N ILE A 8 18.03 30.63 5.48
CA ILE A 8 17.94 29.53 4.49
C ILE A 8 17.62 28.21 5.19
N PHE A 9 18.11 27.99 6.42
CA PHE A 9 17.84 26.78 7.20
C PHE A 9 16.41 26.75 7.75
N VAL A 10 15.85 27.89 8.14
CA VAL A 10 14.45 27.98 8.62
C VAL A 10 13.45 27.89 7.47
N ALA A 11 13.79 28.42 6.29
CA ALA A 11 12.93 28.30 5.10
C ALA A 11 12.85 26.87 4.53
N SER A 12 13.89 26.05 4.71
CA SER A 12 13.89 24.64 4.27
C SER A 12 13.22 23.68 5.26
N ALA A 13 13.08 24.08 6.53
CA ALA A 13 12.26 23.36 7.52
C ALA A 13 10.74 23.57 7.33
N LEU A 14 10.32 24.58 6.56
CA LEU A 14 8.92 24.87 6.27
C LEU A 14 8.38 24.17 5.01
N VAL A 15 9.20 23.38 4.31
CA VAL A 15 8.80 22.67 3.06
C VAL A 15 8.20 21.29 3.33
N THR A 16 8.27 20.76 4.55
CA THR A 16 7.87 19.36 4.84
C THR A 16 6.52 19.23 5.54
N CYS A 17 5.58 20.13 5.25
CA CYS A 17 4.16 19.92 5.56
C CYS A 17 3.33 20.00 4.25
N GLY A 18 3.88 19.45 3.17
CA GLY A 18 3.09 19.15 1.99
C GLY A 18 2.44 17.79 2.22
N ASP A 19 1.12 17.71 2.13
CA ASP A 19 0.42 16.43 2.11
C ASP A 19 1.10 15.52 1.10
N ALA A 20 1.42 14.30 1.52
CA ALA A 20 2.08 13.36 0.63
C ALA A 20 1.24 13.18 -0.66
N PRO A 21 1.90 13.05 -1.83
CA PRO A 21 1.17 13.05 -3.09
C PRO A 21 0.29 11.81 -3.19
N LEU A 22 -0.92 11.97 -3.71
CA LEU A 22 -1.76 10.84 -4.05
C LEU A 22 -1.17 10.14 -5.27
N LEU A 23 -0.74 8.89 -5.06
CA LEU A 23 -0.19 8.03 -6.09
C LEU A 23 -1.25 7.03 -6.54
N VAL A 24 -1.31 6.79 -7.86
CA VAL A 24 -2.22 5.82 -8.47
C VAL A 24 -1.43 4.86 -9.34
N THR A 25 -1.65 3.57 -9.14
CA THR A 25 -1.07 2.49 -9.96
C THR A 25 -2.19 1.67 -10.59
N PRO A 26 -2.25 1.53 -11.92
CA PRO A 26 -3.18 0.62 -12.55
C PRO A 26 -2.80 -0.83 -12.19
N LEU A 27 -3.80 -1.63 -11.84
CA LEU A 27 -3.69 -3.05 -11.55
C LEU A 27 -4.41 -3.87 -12.64
N PRO A 28 -4.20 -5.19 -12.69
CA PRO A 28 -4.92 -6.07 -13.60
C PRO A 28 -6.46 -5.95 -13.48
N ASN A 29 -7.16 -6.23 -14.59
CA ASN A 29 -8.63 -6.26 -14.67
C ASN A 29 -9.33 -4.95 -14.21
N GLY A 30 -8.70 -3.80 -14.45
CA GLY A 30 -9.30 -2.49 -14.20
C GLY A 30 -9.26 -2.03 -12.74
N TYR A 31 -8.68 -2.82 -11.84
CA TYR A 31 -8.42 -2.41 -10.47
C TYR A 31 -7.38 -1.28 -10.43
N THR A 32 -7.36 -0.53 -9.33
CA THR A 32 -6.33 0.48 -9.08
C THR A 32 -5.84 0.43 -7.65
N PHE A 33 -4.55 0.70 -7.47
CA PHE A 33 -3.94 0.93 -6.17
C PHE A 33 -3.76 2.43 -5.96
N HIS A 34 -4.32 2.97 -4.89
CA HIS A 34 -4.21 4.36 -4.48
C HIS A 34 -3.42 4.44 -3.19
N SER A 35 -2.34 5.23 -3.14
CA SER A 35 -1.55 5.40 -1.93
C SER A 35 -1.19 6.85 -1.65
N ASN A 36 -1.12 7.17 -0.36
CA ASN A 36 -0.60 8.46 0.09
C ASN A 36 0.93 8.36 0.19
N GLY A 37 1.66 9.00 -0.73
CA GLY A 37 3.13 8.97 -0.77
C GLY A 37 3.76 7.60 -1.04
N GLY A 38 2.97 6.57 -1.30
CA GLY A 38 3.42 5.17 -1.38
C GLY A 38 3.29 4.39 -0.07
N GLU A 39 2.96 5.05 1.04
CA GLU A 39 3.00 4.46 2.39
C GLU A 39 1.66 3.86 2.80
N PHE A 40 0.57 4.62 2.65
CA PHE A 40 -0.77 4.20 3.06
C PHE A 40 -1.65 3.93 1.86
N GLY A 41 -1.69 2.67 1.44
CA GLY A 41 -2.35 2.23 0.22
C GLY A 41 -3.69 1.54 0.42
N ASN A 42 -4.60 1.70 -0.54
CA ASN A 42 -5.83 0.93 -0.67
C ASN A 42 -6.05 0.51 -2.13
N ILE A 43 -6.79 -0.58 -2.32
CA ILE A 43 -7.19 -1.07 -3.64
C ILE A 43 -8.64 -0.68 -3.91
N LYS A 44 -8.90 -0.20 -5.13
CA LYS A 44 -10.25 0.00 -5.68
C LYS A 44 -10.53 -1.03 -6.75
N ASN A 45 -11.78 -1.51 -6.80
CA ASN A 45 -12.26 -2.41 -7.84
C ASN A 45 -12.43 -1.69 -9.20
N SER A 46 -12.82 -2.43 -10.23
CA SER A 46 -13.05 -1.90 -11.59
C SER A 46 -14.11 -0.79 -11.66
N ASP A 47 -15.02 -0.73 -10.69
CA ASP A 47 -16.05 0.30 -10.59
C ASP A 47 -15.57 1.53 -9.79
N GLY A 48 -14.31 1.54 -9.34
CA GLY A 48 -13.74 2.61 -8.54
C GLY A 48 -14.13 2.58 -7.06
N LEU A 49 -14.73 1.49 -6.58
CA LEU A 49 -15.10 1.30 -5.17
C LEU A 49 -13.92 0.76 -4.38
N ARG A 50 -13.61 1.41 -3.25
CA ARG A 50 -12.58 0.93 -2.31
C ARG A 50 -13.01 -0.40 -1.69
N LEU A 51 -12.08 -1.34 -1.56
CA LEU A 51 -12.26 -2.57 -0.78
C LEU A 51 -12.24 -2.26 0.73
N ALA A 52 -13.26 -1.55 1.21
CA ALA A 52 -13.29 -0.90 2.53
C ALA A 52 -13.24 -1.87 3.71
N ASP A 53 -13.63 -3.13 3.51
CA ASP A 53 -13.55 -4.18 4.54
C ASP A 53 -12.10 -4.50 4.95
N TYR A 54 -11.13 -4.15 4.12
CA TYR A 54 -9.71 -4.44 4.33
C TYR A 54 -8.85 -3.19 4.49
N PHE A 55 -9.33 -2.04 4.02
CA PHE A 55 -8.56 -0.80 3.99
C PHE A 55 -9.31 0.36 4.61
N GLY A 56 -8.70 0.97 5.63
CA GLY A 56 -9.20 2.17 6.28
C GLY A 56 -9.23 2.10 7.80
N ILE A 57 -9.89 3.10 8.37
CA ILE A 57 -10.02 3.32 9.80
C ILE A 57 -11.22 2.54 10.33
N ARG A 58 -11.02 1.81 11.42
CA ARG A 58 -12.03 1.05 12.15
C ARG A 58 -12.58 1.88 13.31
N ASN A 59 -13.75 1.48 13.82
CA ASN A 59 -14.42 2.16 14.95
C ASN A 59 -13.61 2.13 16.25
N ASP A 60 -12.66 1.19 16.39
CA ASP A 60 -11.75 1.08 17.52
C ASP A 60 -10.46 1.91 17.34
N GLY A 61 -10.41 2.78 16.33
CA GLY A 61 -9.27 3.67 16.06
C GLY A 61 -8.07 3.00 15.39
N ARG A 62 -8.13 1.68 15.16
CA ARG A 62 -7.13 0.95 14.39
C ARG A 62 -7.32 1.18 12.90
N GLU A 63 -6.22 1.13 12.16
CA GLU A 63 -6.24 1.32 10.72
C GLU A 63 -5.50 0.21 10.02
N THR A 64 -5.94 -0.13 8.81
CA THR A 64 -5.28 -1.16 8.01
C THR A 64 -5.02 -0.64 6.62
N TRP A 65 -3.76 -0.74 6.19
CA TRP A 65 -3.29 -0.21 4.92
C TRP A 65 -2.36 -1.19 4.21
N CYS A 66 -2.37 -1.12 2.87
CA CYS A 66 -1.39 -1.79 2.03
C CYS A 66 -0.14 -0.92 1.92
N THR A 67 0.98 -1.37 2.47
CA THR A 67 2.24 -0.61 2.49
C THR A 67 3.15 -0.94 1.32
N ASP A 68 3.21 -2.22 0.94
CA ASP A 68 3.95 -2.70 -0.22
C ASP A 68 3.07 -3.62 -1.04
N PHE A 69 3.18 -3.58 -2.37
CA PHE A 69 2.40 -4.45 -3.24
C PHE A 69 3.20 -4.93 -4.46
N SER A 70 2.66 -5.96 -5.09
CA SER A 70 3.11 -6.47 -6.39
C SER A 70 1.97 -7.24 -7.03
N TRP A 71 2.13 -7.65 -8.29
CA TRP A 71 1.19 -8.52 -8.95
C TRP A 71 1.87 -9.38 -9.99
N LYS A 72 1.22 -10.50 -10.33
CA LYS A 72 1.54 -11.33 -11.49
C LYS A 72 0.24 -11.84 -12.07
N ASP A 73 0.10 -11.72 -13.38
CA ASP A 73 -1.12 -12.06 -14.11
C ASP A 73 -2.33 -11.35 -13.47
N ASP A 74 -3.30 -12.11 -12.95
CA ASP A 74 -4.52 -11.65 -12.30
C ASP A 74 -4.42 -11.54 -10.77
N ILE A 75 -3.29 -11.93 -10.17
CA ILE A 75 -3.12 -11.99 -8.72
C ILE A 75 -2.33 -10.78 -8.22
N VAL A 76 -3.00 -9.93 -7.44
CA VAL A 76 -2.38 -8.83 -6.70
C VAL A 76 -2.09 -9.29 -5.29
N ILE A 77 -0.90 -8.98 -4.78
CA ILE A 77 -0.52 -9.21 -3.40
C ILE A 77 -0.11 -7.89 -2.77
N CYS A 78 -0.49 -7.70 -1.51
CA CYS A 78 0.07 -6.66 -0.68
C CYS A 78 0.42 -7.08 0.73
N ARG A 79 1.42 -6.39 1.28
CA ARG A 79 1.70 -6.38 2.72
C ARG A 79 0.66 -5.49 3.38
N LEU A 80 -0.21 -6.13 4.15
CA LEU A 80 -1.28 -5.50 4.89
C LEU A 80 -0.78 -5.22 6.30
N VAL A 81 -0.71 -3.96 6.69
CA VAL A 81 -0.23 -3.54 8.01
C VAL A 81 -1.38 -2.94 8.79
N GLU A 82 -1.65 -3.49 9.96
CA GLU A 82 -2.50 -2.88 10.99
C GLU A 82 -1.64 -1.92 11.82
N TYR A 83 -2.14 -0.72 12.03
CA TYR A 83 -1.56 0.28 12.89
C TYR A 83 -2.48 0.52 14.08
N ASP A 84 -1.88 0.56 15.26
CA ASP A 84 -2.56 1.05 16.46
C ASP A 84 -2.60 2.58 16.38
N HIS A 85 -3.78 3.16 16.62
CA HIS A 85 -4.06 4.59 16.72
C HIS A 85 -3.29 5.52 15.74
N HIS A 86 -3.95 5.92 14.65
CA HIS A 86 -3.47 6.98 13.74
C HIS A 86 -2.13 6.71 13.03
N GLY A 87 -1.83 5.45 12.69
CA GLY A 87 -0.80 5.14 11.68
C GLY A 87 0.66 5.22 12.15
N LEU A 88 0.92 5.35 13.45
CA LEU A 88 2.29 5.52 13.97
C LEU A 88 2.93 4.21 14.47
N ASP A 89 2.13 3.31 15.05
CA ASP A 89 2.64 2.07 15.66
C ASP A 89 2.09 0.84 14.92
N ALA A 90 2.91 0.20 14.09
CA ALA A 90 2.53 -1.03 13.40
C ALA A 90 2.37 -2.19 14.40
N SER A 91 1.17 -2.75 14.48
CA SER A 91 0.81 -3.77 15.49
C SER A 91 0.68 -5.17 14.91
N ARG A 92 0.33 -5.29 13.62
CA ARG A 92 0.21 -6.57 12.93
C ARG A 92 0.57 -6.45 11.46
N THR A 93 1.27 -7.44 10.92
CA THR A 93 1.53 -7.55 9.48
C THR A 93 0.95 -8.86 8.95
N GLU A 94 0.19 -8.76 7.88
CA GLU A 94 -0.41 -9.86 7.13
C GLU A 94 -0.18 -9.67 5.63
N PHE A 95 -0.65 -10.62 4.82
CA PHE A 95 -0.54 -10.55 3.37
C PHE A 95 -1.93 -10.71 2.75
N PHE A 96 -2.42 -9.65 2.15
CA PHE A 96 -3.66 -9.65 1.40
C PHE A 96 -3.37 -10.09 -0.03
N VAL A 97 -4.16 -11.04 -0.53
CA VAL A 97 -4.08 -11.54 -1.90
C VAL A 97 -5.45 -11.39 -2.54
N LEU A 98 -5.48 -10.72 -3.69
CA LEU A 98 -6.66 -10.48 -4.50
C LEU A 98 -6.47 -11.14 -5.86
N ASP A 99 -7.37 -12.06 -6.17
CA ASP A 99 -7.62 -12.50 -7.53
C ASP A 99 -8.55 -11.48 -8.19
N THR A 100 -8.00 -10.66 -9.08
CA THR A 100 -8.73 -9.60 -9.78
C THR A 100 -9.65 -10.13 -10.88
N ALA A 101 -9.48 -11.38 -11.32
CA ALA A 101 -10.37 -11.99 -12.31
C ALA A 101 -11.67 -12.48 -11.65
N THR A 102 -11.59 -12.98 -10.42
CA THR A 102 -12.75 -13.52 -9.67
C THR A 102 -13.23 -12.66 -8.53
N SER A 103 -12.54 -11.55 -8.23
CA SER A 103 -12.73 -10.72 -7.03
C SER A 103 -12.51 -11.48 -5.71
N LYS A 104 -11.92 -12.66 -5.73
CA LYS A 104 -11.69 -13.45 -4.53
C LYS A 104 -10.52 -12.87 -3.74
N ILE A 105 -10.75 -12.67 -2.44
CA ILE A 105 -9.75 -12.17 -1.50
C ILE A 105 -9.36 -13.27 -0.53
N THR A 106 -8.07 -13.37 -0.19
CA THR A 106 -7.55 -14.24 0.86
C THR A 106 -6.47 -13.49 1.63
N VAL A 107 -6.52 -13.55 2.97
CA VAL A 107 -5.51 -12.95 3.83
C VAL A 107 -4.69 -14.06 4.48
N PHE A 108 -3.36 -13.95 4.37
CA PHE A 108 -2.41 -14.87 4.96
C PHE A 108 -1.73 -14.23 6.17
N PRO A 109 -1.54 -14.97 7.27
CA PRO A 109 -1.04 -14.40 8.52
C PRO A 109 0.46 -14.08 8.50
N ASN A 110 1.22 -14.60 7.53
CA ASN A 110 2.67 -14.43 7.47
C ASN A 110 3.23 -14.70 6.07
N GLN A 111 4.52 -14.35 5.90
CA GLN A 111 5.23 -14.46 4.63
C GLN A 111 5.36 -15.91 4.13
N ALA A 112 5.55 -16.87 5.04
CA ALA A 112 5.69 -18.28 4.66
C ALA A 112 4.39 -18.83 4.06
N SER A 113 3.24 -18.51 4.65
CA SER A 113 1.93 -18.93 4.14
C SER A 113 1.64 -18.37 2.75
N VAL A 114 1.90 -17.07 2.52
CA VAL A 114 1.68 -16.48 1.19
C VAL A 114 2.71 -16.95 0.16
N GLN A 115 3.95 -17.23 0.58
CA GLN A 115 4.97 -17.82 -0.26
C GLN A 115 4.57 -19.22 -0.75
N ASN A 116 3.98 -20.04 0.11
CA ASN A 116 3.46 -21.36 -0.27
C ASN A 116 2.30 -21.26 -1.27
N PHE A 117 1.37 -20.33 -1.03
CA PHE A 117 0.31 -20.03 -1.99
C PHE A 117 0.88 -19.61 -3.35
N TRP A 118 1.88 -18.72 -3.35
CA TRP A 118 2.48 -18.19 -4.58
C TRP A 118 3.23 -19.27 -5.37
N LEU A 119 3.99 -20.12 -4.68
CA LEU A 119 4.67 -21.27 -5.29
C LEU A 119 3.67 -22.24 -5.91
N ALA A 120 2.59 -22.56 -5.20
CA ALA A 120 1.56 -23.46 -5.71
C ALA A 120 0.85 -22.90 -6.96
N ARG A 121 0.62 -21.58 -7.00
CA ARG A 121 -0.08 -20.91 -8.11
C ARG A 121 0.80 -20.70 -9.35
N PHE A 122 2.06 -20.31 -9.15
CA PHE A 122 2.92 -19.79 -10.21
C PHE A 122 4.23 -20.55 -10.43
N ASN A 123 4.52 -21.56 -9.61
CA ASN A 123 5.79 -22.27 -9.59
C ASN A 123 7.00 -21.31 -9.52
N SER A 124 6.89 -20.25 -8.73
CA SER A 124 7.92 -19.23 -8.57
C SER A 124 7.96 -18.67 -7.15
N PHE A 125 9.05 -18.00 -6.79
CA PHE A 125 9.12 -17.24 -5.55
C PHE A 125 8.17 -16.04 -5.56
N LEU A 126 7.80 -15.58 -4.36
CA LEU A 126 7.00 -14.36 -4.22
C LEU A 126 7.79 -13.18 -4.81
N PRO A 127 7.16 -12.34 -5.64
CA PRO A 127 7.83 -11.15 -6.15
C PRO A 127 8.17 -10.20 -5.00
N GLN A 128 9.23 -9.42 -5.18
CA GLN A 128 9.51 -8.31 -4.28
C GLN A 128 8.33 -7.34 -4.29
N LEU A 129 7.78 -7.08 -3.11
CA LEU A 129 6.75 -6.07 -2.89
C LEU A 129 7.39 -4.69 -2.86
N LYS A 130 6.69 -3.68 -3.39
CA LYS A 130 7.19 -2.32 -3.53
C LYS A 130 6.12 -1.31 -3.13
N GLN A 131 6.51 -0.22 -2.49
CA GLN A 131 5.66 0.94 -2.24
C GLN A 131 5.23 1.66 -3.52
N ARG A 132 6.09 1.60 -4.55
CA ARG A 132 5.87 2.24 -5.85
C ARG A 132 6.26 1.31 -7.00
N HIS A 133 5.35 1.15 -7.95
CA HIS A 133 5.60 0.44 -9.19
C HIS A 133 6.08 1.42 -10.29
N PRO A 134 6.87 0.98 -11.29
CA PRO A 134 7.22 1.84 -12.42
C PRO A 134 6.03 2.47 -13.16
N SER A 135 4.85 1.84 -13.12
CA SER A 135 3.61 2.37 -13.71
C SER A 135 2.86 3.36 -12.81
N THR A 136 3.34 3.62 -11.58
CA THR A 136 2.70 4.54 -10.65
C THR A 136 2.81 5.99 -11.11
N LYS A 137 1.68 6.68 -11.19
CA LYS A 137 1.56 8.09 -11.55
C LYS A 137 1.10 8.90 -10.34
N GLN A 138 1.54 10.15 -10.27
CA GLN A 138 0.93 11.14 -9.37
C GLN A 138 -0.37 11.60 -10.02
N ASN A 139 -1.44 11.61 -9.23
CA ASN A 139 -2.76 12.08 -9.65
C ASN A 139 -3.02 13.50 -9.15
#